data_AF-A0A3M1Z6V5-F1
#
_entry.id   AF-A0A3M1Z6V5-F1
#
_cell.length_a   1.000
_cell.length_b   1.000
_cell.length_c   1.000
_cell.angle_alpha   90.00
_cell.angle_beta   90.00
_cell.angle_gamma   90.00
#
_symmetry.space_group_name_H-M   'P 1'
#
loop_
_entity.id
_entity.type
_entity.pdbx_description
1 polymer ?
#
loop_
_entity_poly.entity_id
_entity_poly.type
_entity_poly.pdbx_seq_one_letter_code
_entity_poly.pdbx_strand_id
1 'polypeptide(L)'
;MSKKKVVVVTTKKKPTPTSSRRSASAEKAPATEFLFTRQNFIWMGIGIGLIALGMILMLGGAMPSPDVWDDSVIYSFRRTVLAPVVILAGIVVEIYAIFKK
;
A
#
# COMPACT_ATOMS: atom_id res chain seq x y z
N MET A 1 70.56 42.41 42.81
CA MET A 1 70.22 40.97 42.72
C MET A 1 68.92 40.72 43.47
N SER A 2 67.82 40.38 42.79
CA SER A 2 66.68 39.71 43.42
C SER A 2 65.94 38.88 42.37
N LYS A 3 65.81 37.58 42.63
CA LYS A 3 65.40 36.55 41.67
C LYS A 3 63.88 36.55 41.53
N LYS A 4 63.36 36.78 40.32
CA LYS A 4 61.92 36.65 40.01
C LYS A 4 61.59 35.16 39.86
N LYS A 5 61.01 34.53 40.90
CA LYS A 5 60.41 33.20 40.78
C LYS A 5 59.11 33.34 39.98
N VAL A 6 59.13 32.91 38.73
CA VAL A 6 57.91 32.69 37.94
C VAL A 6 57.44 31.27 38.22
N VAL A 7 56.33 31.15 38.95
CA VAL A 7 55.66 29.87 39.21
C VAL A 7 54.82 29.55 37.99
N VAL A 8 55.21 28.52 37.24
CA VAL A 8 54.46 28.01 36.08
C VAL A 8 53.29 27.17 36.61
N VAL A 9 52.08 27.72 36.55
CA VAL A 9 50.84 26.96 36.82
C VAL A 9 50.48 26.20 35.55
N THR A 10 50.80 24.90 35.52
CA THR A 10 50.37 23.97 34.47
C THR A 10 48.88 23.71 34.61
N THR A 11 48.04 24.46 33.88
CA THR A 11 46.63 24.12 33.71
C THR A 11 46.51 22.88 32.82
N LYS A 12 46.20 21.72 33.42
CA LYS A 12 45.83 20.51 32.68
C LYS A 12 44.54 20.78 31.89
N LYS A 13 44.64 21.01 30.58
CA LYS A 13 43.50 21.02 29.66
C LYS A 13 43.09 19.56 29.38
N LYS A 14 41.92 19.16 29.88
CA LYS A 14 41.27 17.87 29.60
C LYS A 14 40.98 17.77 28.09
N PRO A 15 41.29 16.66 27.40
CA PRO A 15 41.03 16.57 25.96
C PRO A 15 39.51 16.52 25.76
N THR A 16 38.96 17.59 25.16
CA THR A 16 37.59 17.60 24.66
C THR A 16 37.52 16.68 23.45
N PRO A 17 36.52 15.78 23.34
CA PRO A 17 36.36 14.95 22.16
C PRO A 17 36.15 15.88 20.95
N THR A 18 36.99 15.70 19.93
CA THR A 18 36.78 16.36 18.64
C THR A 18 35.46 15.82 18.08
N SER A 19 34.38 16.58 18.28
CA SER A 19 33.13 16.37 17.57
C SER A 19 33.39 16.74 16.12
N SER A 20 33.73 15.74 15.31
CA SER A 20 33.63 15.84 13.87
C SER A 20 32.18 16.20 13.57
N ARG A 21 31.93 17.48 13.32
CA ARG A 21 30.66 17.97 12.79
C ARG A 21 30.57 17.46 11.36
N ARG A 22 30.22 16.20 11.20
CA ARG A 22 29.66 15.68 9.95
C ARG A 22 28.34 16.41 9.80
N SER A 23 28.36 17.54 9.12
CA SER A 23 27.19 18.09 8.46
C SER A 23 26.75 17.05 7.45
N ALA A 24 26.09 16.01 7.95
CA ALA A 24 25.12 15.26 7.18
C ALA A 24 24.07 16.30 6.82
N SER A 25 24.26 16.92 5.66
CA SER A 25 23.15 17.48 4.92
C SER A 25 22.15 16.34 4.88
N ALA A 26 21.10 16.44 5.70
CA ALA A 26 19.98 15.54 5.64
C ALA A 26 19.35 15.82 4.28
N GLU A 27 19.87 15.18 3.25
CA GLU A 27 19.23 15.05 1.97
C GLU A 27 17.84 14.52 2.31
N LYS A 28 16.84 15.39 2.21
CA LYS A 28 15.45 14.99 2.33
C LYS A 28 15.29 13.87 1.32
N ALA A 29 15.20 12.64 1.82
CA ALA A 29 14.84 11.49 1.01
C ALA A 29 13.63 11.93 0.17
N PRO A 30 13.62 11.63 -1.15
CA PRO A 30 12.51 12.03 -2.00
C PRO A 30 11.24 11.60 -1.29
N ALA A 31 10.34 12.55 -1.03
CA ALA A 31 9.05 12.23 -0.47
C ALA A 31 8.44 11.21 -1.44
N THR A 32 8.28 9.97 -1.00
CA THR A 32 7.58 8.97 -1.78
C THR A 32 6.16 9.48 -1.90
N GLU A 33 5.88 10.16 -3.01
CA GLU A 33 4.53 10.52 -3.39
C GLU A 33 3.80 9.20 -3.62
N PHE A 34 3.03 8.80 -2.61
CA PHE A 34 2.15 7.65 -2.74
C PHE A 34 1.18 7.96 -3.87
N LEU A 35 1.26 7.21 -4.96
CA LEU A 35 0.37 7.35 -6.11
C LEU A 35 -1.11 7.12 -5.75
N PHE A 36 -1.36 6.50 -4.59
CA PHE A 36 -2.69 6.19 -4.08
C PHE A 36 -2.90 6.77 -2.68
N THR A 37 -3.94 7.58 -2.55
CA THR A 37 -4.44 8.06 -1.25
C THR A 37 -5.17 6.92 -0.54
N ARG A 38 -5.25 6.94 0.80
CA ARG A 38 -6.01 5.94 1.59
C ARG A 38 -7.43 5.73 1.07
N GLN A 39 -8.08 6.80 0.62
CA GLN A 39 -9.41 6.73 0.06
C GLN A 39 -9.47 5.87 -1.21
N ASN A 40 -8.48 5.94 -2.09
CA ASN A 40 -8.42 5.17 -3.34
C ASN A 40 -8.20 3.68 -3.06
N PHE A 41 -7.38 3.37 -2.04
CA PHE A 41 -7.23 2.01 -1.55
C PHE A 41 -8.56 1.40 -1.06
N ILE A 42 -9.41 2.20 -0.40
CA ILE A 42 -10.75 1.75 0.01
C ILE A 42 -11.62 1.47 -1.22
N TRP A 43 -11.60 2.36 -2.23
CA TRP A 43 -12.36 2.17 -3.47
C TRP A 43 -11.90 0.93 -4.25
N MET A 44 -10.60 0.67 -4.32
CA MET A 44 -10.03 -0.56 -4.88
C MET A 44 -10.43 -1.81 -4.07
N GLY A 45 -10.47 -1.72 -2.74
CA GLY A 45 -11.02 -2.80 -1.92
C GLY A 45 -12.48 -3.14 -2.26
N ILE A 46 -13.29 -2.11 -2.53
CA ILE A 46 -14.70 -2.28 -2.94
C ILE A 46 -14.79 -2.89 -4.35
N GLY A 47 -13.98 -2.43 -5.30
CA GLY A 47 -13.93 -2.97 -6.66
C GLY A 47 -13.58 -4.46 -6.70
N ILE A 48 -12.51 -4.85 -6.01
CA ILE A 48 -12.12 -6.25 -5.81
C ILE A 48 -13.26 -7.04 -5.16
N GLY A 49 -13.92 -6.48 -4.14
CA GLY A 49 -15.05 -7.10 -3.48
C GLY A 49 -16.23 -7.38 -4.42
N LEU A 50 -16.55 -6.46 -5.32
CA LEU A 50 -17.59 -6.64 -6.35
C LEU A 50 -17.21 -7.73 -7.36
N ILE A 51 -15.96 -7.75 -7.82
CA ILE A 51 -15.47 -8.78 -8.74
C ILE A 51 -15.56 -10.17 -8.07
N ALA A 52 -15.10 -10.27 -6.82
CA ALA A 52 -15.19 -11.49 -6.04
C ALA A 52 -16.64 -11.93 -5.84
N LEU A 53 -17.56 -11.00 -5.55
CA LEU A 53 -18.98 -11.29 -5.43
C LEU A 53 -19.56 -11.82 -6.75
N GLY A 54 -19.22 -11.21 -7.88
CA GLY A 54 -19.66 -11.66 -9.21
C GLY A 54 -19.13 -13.06 -9.55
N MET A 55 -17.87 -13.34 -9.23
CA MET A 55 -17.27 -14.68 -9.36
C MET A 55 -18.00 -15.70 -8.48
N ILE A 56 -18.30 -15.36 -7.22
CA ILE A 56 -19.08 -16.23 -6.31
C ILE A 56 -20.49 -16.46 -6.87
N LEU A 57 -21.09 -15.46 -7.51
CA LEU A 57 -22.41 -15.56 -8.11
C LEU A 57 -22.46 -16.58 -9.28
N MET A 58 -21.33 -16.78 -9.97
CA MET A 58 -21.14 -17.81 -11.00
C MET A 58 -20.87 -19.21 -10.43
N LEU A 59 -20.45 -19.32 -9.16
CA LEU A 59 -20.15 -20.63 -8.57
C LEU A 59 -21.38 -21.56 -8.57
N GLY A 60 -21.10 -22.84 -8.81
CA GLY A 60 -22.08 -23.90 -8.95
C GLY A 60 -22.45 -24.18 -10.41
N GLY A 61 -23.51 -24.93 -10.65
CA GLY A 61 -23.88 -25.38 -12.00
C GLY A 61 -23.50 -26.83 -12.29
N ALA A 62 -22.97 -27.48 -11.26
CA ALA A 62 -22.72 -28.90 -11.30
C ALA A 62 -24.04 -29.63 -11.46
N MET A 63 -24.09 -30.48 -12.48
CA MET A 63 -25.23 -31.31 -12.76
C MET A 63 -25.27 -32.46 -11.75
N PRO A 64 -26.43 -32.78 -11.14
CA PRO A 64 -26.55 -33.88 -10.17
C PRO A 64 -26.18 -35.26 -10.73
N SER A 65 -26.29 -35.47 -12.04
CA SER A 65 -25.82 -36.68 -12.73
C SER A 65 -25.31 -36.34 -14.13
N PRO A 66 -24.31 -37.07 -14.66
CA PRO A 66 -23.77 -36.85 -16.01
C PRO A 66 -24.77 -37.20 -17.13
N ASP A 67 -25.82 -37.95 -16.79
CA ASP A 67 -26.80 -38.48 -17.75
C ASP A 67 -28.04 -37.58 -17.92
N VAL A 68 -28.17 -36.53 -17.10
CA VAL A 68 -29.34 -35.63 -17.11
C VAL A 68 -28.86 -34.21 -17.32
N TRP A 69 -29.40 -33.50 -18.31
CA TRP A 69 -29.10 -32.09 -18.57
C TRP A 69 -30.25 -31.21 -18.09
N ASP A 70 -29.96 -30.31 -17.15
CA ASP A 70 -30.88 -29.27 -16.70
C ASP A 70 -30.34 -27.91 -17.13
N ASP A 71 -30.89 -27.41 -18.22
CA ASP A 71 -30.52 -26.12 -18.81
C ASP A 71 -30.73 -24.96 -17.84
N SER A 72 -31.66 -25.07 -16.88
CA SER A 72 -31.96 -24.00 -15.92
C SER A 72 -30.82 -23.74 -14.94
N VAL A 73 -29.98 -24.76 -14.69
CA VAL A 73 -28.87 -24.72 -13.76
C VAL A 73 -27.68 -23.95 -14.33
N ILE A 74 -27.45 -24.05 -15.65
CA ILE A 74 -26.36 -23.36 -16.35
C ILE A 74 -26.83 -22.01 -16.88
N TYR A 75 -27.98 -21.96 -17.55
CA TYR A 75 -28.51 -20.76 -18.21
C TYR A 75 -29.35 -19.86 -17.30
N SER A 76 -29.27 -20.06 -15.99
CA SER A 76 -29.91 -19.18 -15.01
C SER A 76 -29.54 -17.71 -15.26
N PHE A 77 -30.56 -16.84 -15.29
CA PHE A 77 -30.40 -15.38 -15.43
C PHE A 77 -29.33 -14.79 -14.48
N ARG A 78 -29.22 -15.37 -13.29
CA ARG A 78 -28.20 -14.99 -12.29
C ARG A 78 -26.77 -15.10 -12.84
N ARG A 79 -26.49 -16.06 -13.70
CA ARG A 79 -25.12 -16.36 -14.17
C ARG A 79 -24.83 -15.83 -15.55
N THR A 80 -25.83 -15.81 -16.41
CA THR A 80 -25.69 -15.31 -17.78
C THR A 80 -25.72 -13.79 -17.85
N VAL A 81 -26.47 -13.13 -16.94
CA VAL A 81 -26.66 -11.67 -16.98
C VAL A 81 -26.18 -11.01 -15.70
N LEU A 82 -26.71 -11.41 -14.54
CA LEU A 82 -26.45 -10.69 -13.30
C LEU A 82 -24.98 -10.77 -12.88
N ALA A 83 -24.37 -11.96 -12.92
CA ALA A 83 -22.99 -12.16 -12.50
C ALA A 83 -21.97 -11.40 -13.38
N PRO A 84 -22.01 -11.48 -14.74
CA PRO A 84 -21.14 -10.67 -15.59
C PRO A 84 -21.30 -9.17 -15.37
N VAL A 85 -22.53 -8.69 -15.19
CA VAL A 85 -22.79 -7.26 -14.94
C VAL A 85 -22.16 -6.81 -13.62
N VAL A 86 -22.22 -7.63 -12.56
CA VAL A 86 -21.57 -7.32 -11.28
C VAL A 86 -20.06 -7.26 -11.42
N ILE A 87 -19.45 -8.18 -12.17
CA ILE A 87 -18.00 -8.17 -12.45
C ILE A 87 -17.61 -6.89 -13.22
N LEU A 88 -18.35 -6.55 -14.27
CA LEU A 88 -18.11 -5.34 -15.05
C LEU A 88 -18.24 -4.07 -14.20
N ALA A 89 -19.25 -4.01 -13.33
CA ALA A 89 -19.40 -2.92 -12.37
C ALA A 89 -18.18 -2.80 -11.44
N GLY A 90 -17.65 -3.94 -10.94
CA GLY A 90 -16.43 -3.97 -10.15
C GLY A 90 -15.22 -3.43 -10.92
N ILE A 91 -15.05 -3.80 -12.19
CA ILE A 91 -13.97 -3.27 -13.05
C ILE A 91 -14.12 -1.76 -13.28
N VAL A 92 -15.34 -1.25 -13.47
CA VAL A 92 -15.59 0.20 -13.60
C VAL A 92 -15.21 0.93 -12.31
N VAL A 93 -15.51 0.34 -11.15
CA VAL A 93 -15.10 0.89 -9.85
C VAL A 93 -13.59 0.89 -9.70
N GLU A 94 -12.88 -0.15 -10.14
CA GLU A 94 -11.41 -0.19 -10.14
C GLU A 94 -10.79 0.91 -11.00
N ILE A 95 -11.30 1.07 -12.23
CA ILE A 95 -10.87 2.13 -13.14
C ILE A 95 -11.04 3.48 -12.43
N TYR A 96 -12.23 3.73 -11.87
CA TYR A 96 -12.48 4.97 -11.12
C TYR A 96 -11.53 5.12 -9.91
N ALA A 97 -11.30 4.07 -9.14
CA ALA A 97 -10.44 4.10 -7.95
C ALA A 97 -8.99 4.46 -8.29
N ILE A 98 -8.47 3.96 -9.42
CA ILE A 98 -7.11 4.21 -9.88
C ILE A 98 -6.94 5.66 -10.37
N PHE A 99 -7.91 6.17 -11.12
CA PHE A 99 -7.84 7.53 -11.68
C PHE A 99 -8.27 8.62 -10.70
N LYS A 100 -8.97 8.26 -9.62
CA LYS A 100 -9.31 9.18 -8.55
C LYS A 100 -8.02 9.67 -7.90
N LYS A 101 -7.73 10.96 -7.99
CA LYS A 101 -6.64 11.60 -7.25
C LYS A 101 -7.16 12.17 -5.93
#